data_AF-A0AAV0VFA4-F1
#
_entry.id   AF-A0AAV0VFA4-F1
#
_cell.length_a   1.000
_cell.length_b   1.000
_cell.length_c   1.000
_cell.angle_alpha   90.00
_cell.angle_beta   90.00
_cell.angle_gamma   90.00
#
_symmetry.space_group_name_H-M   'P 1'
#
loop_
_entity.id
_entity.type
_entity.pdbx_description
1 polymer ?
#
loop_
_entity_poly.entity_id
_entity_poly.type
_entity_poly.pdbx_seq_one_letter_code
_entity_poly.pdbx_strand_id
1 'polypeptide(L)'
;MDFDDRYDQYLNPTTTTSFTGAAYRSMHSSIRGFIDLVSEARKTTSRIRISDFFFKPDIVQRQDNYDSFTRGLLTQHAQEVDQYFTEEISESAIRIPERHQKVDLVSIDMARGRDFGEPPYNKFRQLCGLREAKTFDSLIDQMDKKHVEALSKIYEHVDDIDYYVAGLLEKSKPGSLLGHTFQCVVGEMFFRFKYGDRYYYEFGNQLGSFKLEQLNEIAKRHWHSSCV
;
A
#
# COMPACT_ATOMS: atom_id res chain seq x y z
N MET A 1 20.10 10.33 -19.72
CA MET A 1 19.33 11.12 -18.75
C MET A 1 20.18 12.31 -18.35
N ASP A 2 19.57 13.36 -17.83
CA ASP A 2 20.30 14.45 -17.17
C ASP A 2 20.02 14.39 -15.67
N PHE A 3 20.82 15.09 -14.87
CA PHE A 3 20.60 15.19 -13.43
C PHE A 3 19.37 16.04 -13.10
N ASP A 4 18.76 15.74 -11.96
CA ASP A 4 17.68 16.54 -11.37
C ASP A 4 18.26 17.40 -10.24
N ASP A 5 18.21 18.74 -10.36
CA ASP A 5 18.80 19.63 -9.35
C ASP A 5 17.75 20.16 -8.34
N ARG A 6 16.58 19.52 -8.25
CA ARG A 6 15.46 19.99 -7.41
C ARG A 6 15.48 19.51 -5.96
N TYR A 7 16.61 19.06 -5.44
CA TYR A 7 16.75 18.78 -4.01
C TYR A 7 16.38 20.04 -3.19
N ASP A 8 15.52 19.87 -2.19
CA ASP A 8 15.08 20.94 -1.28
C ASP A 8 15.49 20.61 0.15
N GLN A 9 16.49 21.34 0.67
CA GLN A 9 16.99 21.19 2.03
C GLN A 9 15.97 21.59 3.12
N TYR A 10 14.92 22.33 2.77
CA TYR A 10 13.88 22.76 3.70
C TYR A 10 12.65 21.84 3.68
N LEU A 11 12.59 20.91 2.73
CA LEU A 11 11.52 19.92 2.67
C LEU A 11 11.77 18.82 3.70
N ASN A 12 10.87 18.69 4.67
CA ASN A 12 10.95 17.64 5.68
C ASN A 12 10.58 16.27 5.07
N PRO A 13 11.53 15.29 5.00
CA PRO A 13 11.28 13.96 4.45
C PRO A 13 10.73 12.98 5.50
N THR A 14 10.46 13.42 6.73
CA THR A 14 9.93 12.57 7.80
C THR A 14 8.61 11.95 7.36
N THR A 15 8.53 10.62 7.50
CA THR A 15 7.33 9.88 7.16
C THR A 15 6.14 10.33 7.99
N THR A 16 5.04 10.67 7.32
CA THR A 16 3.81 11.08 8.01
C THR A 16 3.06 9.88 8.58
N THR A 17 2.36 10.10 9.68
CA THR A 17 1.52 9.08 10.32
C THR A 17 0.46 8.58 9.34
N SER A 18 -0.18 9.47 8.57
CA SER A 18 -1.25 9.12 7.64
C SER A 18 -0.79 8.24 6.49
N PHE A 19 0.49 8.36 6.10
CA PHE A 19 1.09 7.43 5.13
C PHE A 19 1.21 6.02 5.72
N THR A 20 1.77 5.87 6.91
CA THR A 20 2.06 4.55 7.51
C THR A 20 0.90 3.90 8.25
N GLY A 21 0.01 4.70 8.82
CA GLY A 21 -1.14 4.30 9.63
C GLY A 21 -2.40 4.06 8.81
N ALA A 22 -2.48 4.60 7.59
CA ALA A 22 -3.66 4.47 6.74
C ALA A 22 -3.31 4.23 5.25
N ALA A 23 -2.84 5.26 4.54
CA ALA A 23 -2.84 5.25 3.08
C ALA A 23 -2.01 4.12 2.46
N TYR A 24 -0.80 3.87 2.96
CA TYR A 24 0.07 2.81 2.44
C TYR A 24 -0.36 1.40 2.91
N ARG A 25 -1.25 1.31 3.91
CA ARG A 25 -1.87 0.04 4.35
C ARG A 25 -3.06 -0.37 3.49
N SER A 26 -3.54 0.49 2.60
CA SER A 26 -4.59 0.13 1.63
C SER A 26 -4.19 -1.09 0.80
N MET A 27 -2.89 -1.25 0.52
CA MET A 27 -2.34 -2.40 -0.21
C MET A 27 -2.56 -3.76 0.48
N HIS A 28 -2.95 -3.80 1.76
CA HIS A 28 -3.33 -5.05 2.41
C HIS A 28 -4.51 -5.75 1.71
N SER A 29 -5.40 -5.03 1.01
CA SER A 29 -6.49 -5.66 0.24
C SER A 29 -6.00 -6.34 -1.04
N SER A 30 -4.83 -5.96 -1.56
CA SER A 30 -4.23 -6.64 -2.72
C SER A 30 -3.64 -8.01 -2.39
N ILE A 31 -3.52 -8.35 -1.09
CA ILE A 31 -2.92 -9.60 -0.63
C ILE A 31 -3.90 -10.75 -0.88
N ARG A 32 -3.46 -11.70 -1.72
CA ARG A 32 -4.15 -12.97 -1.94
C ARG A 32 -3.98 -13.88 -0.73
N GLY A 33 -5.01 -14.69 -0.44
CA GLY A 33 -4.95 -15.66 0.66
C GLY A 33 -4.00 -16.84 0.41
N PHE A 34 -3.46 -16.96 -0.79
CA PHE A 34 -2.52 -18.02 -1.15
C PHE A 34 -1.43 -17.52 -2.09
N ILE A 35 -0.31 -18.25 -2.10
CA ILE A 35 0.81 -18.03 -3.02
C ILE A 35 0.97 -19.30 -3.86
N ASP A 36 0.99 -19.13 -5.18
CA ASP A 36 1.23 -20.18 -6.17
C ASP A 36 2.72 -20.56 -6.18
N LEU A 37 3.01 -21.86 -6.07
CA LEU A 37 4.31 -22.42 -6.40
C LEU A 37 4.26 -22.84 -7.86
N VAL A 38 4.95 -22.08 -8.70
CA VAL A 38 5.05 -22.37 -10.12
C VAL A 38 6.24 -23.31 -10.33
N SER A 39 6.35 -23.99 -11.46
CA SER A 39 7.54 -24.77 -11.86
C SER A 39 8.27 -24.07 -13.01
N GLU A 40 9.47 -24.55 -13.36
CA GLU A 40 10.19 -24.11 -14.58
C GLU A 40 9.33 -24.24 -15.85
N ALA A 41 8.50 -25.28 -15.93
CA ALA A 41 7.55 -25.47 -17.03
C ALA A 41 6.35 -24.49 -17.01
N ARG A 42 6.38 -23.46 -16.16
CA ARG A 42 5.32 -22.45 -15.97
C ARG A 42 3.96 -23.03 -15.59
N LYS A 43 3.97 -24.17 -14.89
CA LYS A 43 2.78 -24.80 -14.34
C LYS A 43 2.73 -24.61 -12.83
N THR A 44 1.58 -24.21 -12.31
CA THR A 44 1.32 -24.22 -10.86
C THR A 44 1.36 -25.66 -10.36
N THR A 45 2.30 -25.95 -9.47
CA THR A 45 2.49 -27.27 -8.86
C THR A 45 1.79 -27.40 -7.53
N SER A 46 1.70 -26.30 -6.77
CA SER A 46 1.09 -26.25 -5.46
C SER A 46 0.63 -24.83 -5.13
N ARG A 47 -0.17 -24.71 -4.06
CA ARG A 47 -0.60 -23.45 -3.44
C ARG A 47 -0.39 -23.55 -1.95
N ILE A 48 0.21 -22.53 -1.36
CA ILE A 48 0.27 -22.40 0.09
C ILE A 48 -0.68 -21.31 0.56
N ARG A 49 -1.35 -21.54 1.68
CA ARG A 49 -2.15 -20.52 2.35
C ARG A 49 -1.21 -19.59 3.12
N ILE A 50 -1.37 -18.27 2.96
CA ILE A 50 -0.44 -17.32 3.58
C ILE A 50 -0.48 -17.39 5.12
N SER A 51 -1.66 -17.61 5.72
CA SER A 51 -1.79 -17.65 7.17
C SER A 51 -1.11 -18.83 7.86
N ASP A 52 -0.79 -19.88 7.12
CA ASP A 52 -0.07 -21.02 7.68
C ASP A 52 1.41 -20.70 7.91
N PHE A 53 1.94 -19.71 7.19
CA PHE A 53 3.37 -19.42 7.07
C PHE A 53 3.79 -18.00 7.52
N PHE A 54 2.90 -17.19 8.08
CA PHE A 54 3.33 -15.95 8.77
C PHE A 54 4.37 -16.28 9.84
N PHE A 55 5.50 -15.57 9.79
CA PHE A 55 6.66 -15.76 10.67
C PHE A 55 7.31 -17.16 10.62
N LYS A 56 7.11 -17.93 9.54
CA LYS A 56 7.70 -19.26 9.34
C LYS A 56 8.45 -19.35 8.00
N PRO A 57 9.74 -18.96 7.96
CA PRO A 57 10.49 -18.84 6.71
C PRO A 57 11.02 -20.18 6.16
N ASP A 58 10.90 -21.27 6.92
CA ASP A 58 11.46 -22.58 6.57
C ASP A 58 10.89 -23.13 5.25
N ILE A 59 9.65 -22.76 4.90
CA ILE A 59 9.04 -23.14 3.63
C ILE A 59 9.83 -22.68 2.41
N VAL A 60 10.54 -21.55 2.49
CA VAL A 60 11.32 -21.00 1.37
C VAL A 60 12.54 -21.88 1.07
N GLN A 61 13.12 -22.53 2.08
CA GLN A 61 14.33 -23.34 1.95
C GLN A 61 14.04 -24.80 1.56
N ARG A 62 12.78 -25.20 1.49
CA ARG A 62 12.39 -26.58 1.14
C ARG A 62 12.40 -26.75 -0.37
N GLN A 63 13.10 -27.77 -0.86
CA GLN A 63 13.11 -28.14 -2.28
C GLN A 63 13.46 -26.91 -3.16
N ASP A 64 12.74 -26.72 -4.28
CA ASP A 64 12.88 -25.62 -5.21
C ASP A 64 11.93 -24.45 -4.90
N ASN A 65 11.54 -24.27 -3.63
CA ASN A 65 10.49 -23.34 -3.28
C ASN A 65 10.87 -21.88 -3.52
N TYR A 66 12.14 -21.51 -3.32
CA TYR A 66 12.60 -20.13 -3.60
C TYR A 66 12.32 -19.73 -5.06
N ASP A 67 12.75 -20.55 -6.02
CA ASP A 67 12.50 -20.31 -7.44
C ASP A 67 11.00 -20.45 -7.78
N SER A 68 10.31 -21.39 -7.12
CA SER A 68 8.88 -21.60 -7.27
C SER A 68 8.04 -20.40 -6.84
N PHE A 69 8.37 -19.79 -5.71
CA PHE A 69 7.77 -18.55 -5.24
C PHE A 69 8.13 -17.38 -6.13
N THR A 70 9.40 -17.26 -6.55
CA THR A 70 9.82 -16.17 -7.44
C THR A 70 9.04 -16.20 -8.76
N ARG A 71 8.87 -17.38 -9.37
CA ARG A 71 8.03 -17.52 -10.57
C ARG A 71 6.55 -17.25 -10.26
N GLY A 72 6.05 -17.67 -9.09
CA GLY A 72 4.72 -17.32 -8.60
C GLY A 72 4.48 -15.81 -8.54
N LEU A 73 5.40 -15.06 -7.92
CA LEU A 73 5.36 -13.59 -7.82
C LEU A 73 5.32 -12.91 -9.20
N LEU A 74 5.94 -13.52 -10.22
CA LEU A 74 5.96 -13.00 -11.59
C LEU A 74 4.69 -13.30 -12.39
N THR A 75 3.90 -14.32 -12.01
CA THR A 75 2.77 -14.80 -12.82
C THR A 75 1.41 -14.73 -12.13
N GLN A 76 1.38 -14.73 -10.80
CA GLN A 76 0.15 -14.66 -10.03
C GLN A 76 -0.33 -13.22 -9.95
N HIS A 77 -1.58 -12.99 -10.33
CA HIS A 77 -2.20 -11.67 -10.18
C HIS A 77 -2.44 -11.33 -8.70
N ALA A 78 -2.14 -10.08 -8.35
CA ALA A 78 -2.58 -9.49 -7.10
C ALA A 78 -4.11 -9.36 -7.07
N GLN A 79 -4.68 -9.21 -5.87
CA GLN A 79 -6.06 -8.78 -5.72
C GLN A 79 -6.16 -7.27 -5.99
N GLU A 80 -7.35 -6.80 -6.34
CA GLU A 80 -7.63 -5.37 -6.45
C GLU A 80 -7.49 -4.68 -5.09
N VAL A 81 -7.10 -3.40 -5.11
CA VAL A 81 -7.04 -2.58 -3.89
C VAL A 81 -8.39 -1.94 -3.66
N ASP A 82 -9.25 -2.60 -2.88
CA ASP A 82 -10.60 -2.13 -2.55
C ASP A 82 -11.03 -2.59 -1.15
N GLN A 83 -12.33 -2.45 -0.84
CA GLN A 83 -12.91 -2.85 0.44
C GLN A 83 -12.94 -4.37 0.71
N TYR A 84 -12.57 -5.21 -0.25
CA TYR A 84 -12.59 -6.65 -0.09
C TYR A 84 -11.22 -7.17 0.33
N PHE A 85 -11.19 -7.84 1.47
CA PHE A 85 -10.02 -8.53 1.99
C PHE A 85 -10.26 -10.03 1.97
N THR A 86 -9.19 -10.81 1.80
CA THR A 86 -9.30 -12.26 1.95
C THR A 86 -9.44 -12.62 3.42
N GLU A 87 -10.11 -13.74 3.72
CA GLU A 87 -10.23 -14.25 5.10
C GLU A 87 -8.86 -14.48 5.76
N GLU A 88 -7.82 -14.72 4.95
CA GLU A 88 -6.45 -14.86 5.45
C GLU A 88 -5.90 -13.56 6.04
N ILE A 89 -6.45 -12.40 5.66
CA ILE A 89 -6.06 -11.09 6.14
C ILE A 89 -7.07 -10.54 7.14
N SER A 90 -8.38 -10.66 6.86
CA SER A 90 -9.43 -10.15 7.74
C SER A 90 -9.73 -11.06 8.94
N GLU A 91 -9.40 -12.35 8.89
CA GLU A 91 -9.76 -13.29 9.98
C GLU A 91 -8.58 -14.05 10.56
N SER A 92 -7.50 -14.21 9.79
CA SER A 92 -6.43 -15.15 10.09
C SER A 92 -5.01 -14.62 9.88
N ALA A 93 -4.82 -13.29 9.80
CA ALA A 93 -3.53 -12.69 9.44
C ALA A 93 -2.40 -13.08 10.39
N ILE A 94 -2.69 -13.29 11.68
CA ILE A 94 -1.74 -13.90 12.60
C ILE A 94 -2.49 -14.95 13.38
N ARG A 95 -2.04 -16.20 13.26
CA ARG A 95 -2.51 -17.30 14.10
C ARG A 95 -1.55 -17.46 15.26
N ILE A 96 -2.09 -17.44 16.49
CA ILE A 96 -1.34 -17.66 17.73
C ILE A 96 -1.85 -18.98 18.33
N PRO A 97 -1.29 -20.14 17.92
CA PRO A 97 -1.84 -21.44 18.28
C PRO A 97 -1.94 -21.64 19.78
N GLU A 98 -0.94 -21.18 20.54
CA GLU A 98 -0.87 -21.34 22.00
C GLU A 98 -2.03 -20.64 22.71
N ARG A 99 -2.60 -19.60 22.08
CA ARG A 99 -3.72 -18.82 22.62
C ARG A 99 -5.04 -19.11 21.93
N HIS A 100 -5.08 -20.02 20.95
CA HIS A 100 -6.24 -20.24 20.07
C HIS A 100 -6.79 -18.93 19.47
N GLN A 101 -5.91 -17.97 19.23
CA GLN A 101 -6.26 -16.63 18.76
C GLN A 101 -5.91 -16.46 17.29
N LYS A 102 -6.73 -15.68 16.60
CA LYS A 102 -6.47 -15.18 15.27
C LYS A 102 -6.60 -13.67 15.27
N VAL A 103 -5.91 -13.03 14.34
CA VAL A 103 -5.85 -11.58 14.21
C VAL A 103 -6.51 -11.15 12.91
N ASP A 104 -7.48 -10.25 13.03
CA ASP A 104 -8.01 -9.44 11.93
C ASP A 104 -7.09 -8.24 11.71
N LEU A 105 -6.37 -8.23 10.58
CA LEU A 105 -5.47 -7.13 10.24
C LEU A 105 -6.22 -5.84 9.90
N VAL A 106 -7.42 -5.95 9.30
CA VAL A 106 -8.21 -4.80 8.87
C VAL A 106 -8.74 -4.05 10.10
N SER A 107 -9.26 -4.78 11.09
CA SER A 107 -9.67 -4.21 12.37
C SER A 107 -8.48 -3.57 13.12
N ILE A 108 -7.28 -4.17 13.03
CA ILE A 108 -6.07 -3.55 13.58
C ILE A 108 -5.73 -2.24 12.87
N ASP A 109 -5.82 -2.18 11.54
CA ASP A 109 -5.51 -0.97 10.78
C ASP A 109 -6.48 0.16 11.12
N MET A 110 -7.78 -0.15 11.24
CA MET A 110 -8.79 0.79 11.72
C MET A 110 -8.48 1.29 13.14
N ALA A 111 -8.23 0.39 14.08
CA ALA A 111 -7.90 0.75 15.45
C ALA A 111 -6.59 1.56 15.55
N ARG A 112 -5.61 1.23 14.70
CA ARG A 112 -4.32 1.93 14.62
C ARG A 112 -4.48 3.37 14.16
N GLY A 113 -5.31 3.61 13.15
CA GLY A 113 -5.61 4.98 12.71
C GLY A 113 -6.14 5.84 13.86
N ARG A 114 -7.06 5.28 14.68
CA ARG A 114 -7.61 5.96 15.85
C ARG A 114 -6.58 6.18 16.97
N ASP A 115 -5.77 5.16 17.27
CA ASP A 115 -4.68 5.23 18.26
C ASP A 115 -3.65 6.32 17.90
N PHE A 116 -3.35 6.44 16.61
CA PHE A 116 -2.44 7.45 16.07
C PHE A 116 -3.06 8.85 15.99
N GLY A 117 -4.35 9.00 16.30
CA GLY A 117 -5.05 10.27 16.21
C GLY A 117 -5.17 10.77 14.77
N GLU A 118 -5.31 9.86 13.80
CA GLU A 118 -5.53 10.23 12.41
C GLU A 118 -6.78 11.11 12.28
N PRO A 119 -6.69 12.25 11.57
CA PRO A 119 -7.87 13.05 11.29
C PRO A 119 -8.95 12.25 10.55
N PRO A 120 -10.22 12.63 10.68
CA PRO A 120 -11.29 12.02 9.91
C PRO A 120 -11.10 12.20 8.40
N TYR A 121 -11.73 11.34 7.61
CA TYR A 121 -11.70 11.38 6.14
C TYR A 121 -11.96 12.78 5.56
N ASN A 122 -12.90 13.52 6.14
CA ASN A 122 -13.28 14.85 5.65
C ASN A 122 -12.14 15.89 5.76
N LYS A 123 -11.20 15.72 6.69
CA LYS A 123 -9.99 16.54 6.77
C LYS A 123 -9.03 16.22 5.63
N PHE A 124 -8.85 14.94 5.29
CA PHE A 124 -8.07 14.54 4.13
C PHE A 124 -8.68 15.00 2.81
N ARG A 125 -10.02 15.06 2.70
CA ARG A 125 -10.68 15.70 1.56
C ARG A 125 -10.17 17.13 1.37
N GLN A 126 -10.25 17.95 2.42
CA GLN A 126 -9.81 19.35 2.38
C GLN A 126 -8.31 19.48 2.06
N LEU A 127 -7.46 18.70 2.74
CA LEU A 127 -6.01 18.69 2.51
C LEU A 127 -5.65 18.32 1.07
N CYS A 128 -6.42 17.42 0.46
CA CYS A 128 -6.24 16.96 -0.91
C CYS A 128 -7.05 17.77 -1.95
N GLY A 129 -7.50 18.97 -1.59
CA GLY A 129 -8.16 19.92 -2.49
C GLY A 129 -9.61 19.58 -2.86
N LEU A 130 -10.22 18.60 -2.20
CA LEU A 130 -11.63 18.30 -2.34
C LEU A 130 -12.48 19.22 -1.45
N ARG A 131 -13.75 19.37 -1.81
CA ARG A 131 -14.71 20.08 -0.97
C ARG A 131 -14.98 19.28 0.30
N GLU A 132 -15.12 20.00 1.40
CA GLU A 132 -15.61 19.44 2.65
C GLU A 132 -17.02 18.88 2.43
N ALA A 133 -17.22 17.62 2.81
CA ALA A 133 -18.53 17.00 2.84
C ALA A 133 -19.31 17.52 4.05
N LYS A 134 -20.56 17.95 3.84
CA LYS A 134 -21.46 18.36 4.94
C LYS A 134 -22.53 17.32 5.23
N THR A 135 -22.71 16.37 4.31
CA THR A 135 -23.69 15.28 4.39
C THR A 135 -23.08 14.05 3.72
N PHE A 136 -23.57 12.85 4.06
CA PHE A 136 -23.09 11.61 3.43
C PHE A 136 -23.24 11.65 1.91
N ASP A 137 -24.34 12.20 1.38
CA ASP A 137 -24.56 12.35 -0.07
C ASP A 137 -23.46 13.16 -0.77
N SER A 138 -22.77 14.05 -0.06
CA SER A 138 -21.65 14.84 -0.59
C SER A 138 -20.43 13.98 -0.95
N LEU A 139 -20.39 12.72 -0.50
CA LEU A 139 -19.28 11.78 -0.75
C LEU A 139 -19.39 11.08 -2.12
N ILE A 140 -20.54 11.19 -2.80
CA ILE A 140 -20.80 10.54 -4.10
C ILE A 140 -19.84 11.01 -5.21
N ASP A 141 -19.14 12.11 -4.98
CA ASP A 141 -18.11 12.64 -5.88
C ASP A 141 -16.86 11.75 -5.94
N GLN A 142 -16.55 11.00 -4.87
CA GLN A 142 -15.40 10.09 -4.82
C GLN A 142 -15.77 8.61 -4.68
N MET A 143 -16.96 8.24 -4.20
CA MET A 143 -17.34 6.84 -3.97
C MET A 143 -18.72 6.49 -4.54
N ASP A 144 -19.00 5.19 -4.71
CA ASP A 144 -20.30 4.73 -5.19
C ASP A 144 -21.40 4.92 -4.15
N LYS A 145 -22.65 5.07 -4.62
CA LYS A 145 -23.83 5.28 -3.75
C LYS A 145 -23.97 4.20 -2.67
N LYS A 146 -23.72 2.94 -3.04
CA LYS A 146 -23.74 1.81 -2.09
C LYS A 146 -22.73 1.98 -0.94
N HIS A 147 -21.57 2.59 -1.18
CA HIS A 147 -20.57 2.84 -0.16
C HIS A 147 -21.00 4.00 0.75
N VAL A 148 -21.56 5.06 0.16
CA VAL A 148 -22.16 6.17 0.92
C VAL A 148 -23.27 5.68 1.85
N GLU A 149 -24.18 4.84 1.32
CA GLU A 149 -25.28 4.24 2.08
C GLU A 149 -24.80 3.27 3.17
N ALA A 150 -23.65 2.63 2.99
CA ALA A 150 -23.04 1.79 4.03
C ALA A 150 -22.43 2.66 5.14
N LEU A 151 -21.71 3.71 4.79
CA LEU A 151 -21.11 4.63 5.75
C LEU A 151 -22.16 5.34 6.60
N SER A 152 -23.28 5.79 6.01
CA SER A 152 -24.36 6.48 6.73
C SER A 152 -25.12 5.58 7.72
N LYS A 153 -24.96 4.25 7.63
CA LYS A 153 -25.50 3.30 8.60
C LYS A 153 -24.55 3.01 9.77
N ILE A 154 -23.26 3.28 9.58
CA ILE A 154 -22.20 2.91 10.54
C ILE A 154 -21.75 4.14 11.35
N TYR A 155 -21.59 5.29 10.68
CA TYR A 155 -21.13 6.54 11.29
C TYR A 155 -22.30 7.48 11.52
N GLU A 156 -22.24 8.25 12.61
CA GLU A 156 -23.26 9.24 12.97
C GLU A 156 -23.17 10.48 12.06
N HIS A 157 -21.95 10.99 11.84
CA HIS A 157 -21.68 12.14 10.99
C HIS A 157 -20.54 11.88 10.00
N VAL A 158 -20.50 12.67 8.91
CA VAL A 158 -19.42 12.59 7.91
C VAL A 158 -18.04 12.93 8.45
N ASP A 159 -18.00 13.66 9.56
CA ASP A 159 -16.77 14.03 10.27
C ASP A 159 -16.28 12.93 11.22
N ASP A 160 -17.00 11.81 11.36
CA ASP A 160 -16.59 10.69 12.20
C ASP A 160 -15.94 9.56 11.39
N ILE A 161 -15.98 9.65 10.05
CA ILE A 161 -15.55 8.56 9.18
C ILE A 161 -14.03 8.38 9.25
N ASP A 162 -13.59 7.20 9.66
CA ASP A 162 -12.17 6.84 9.67
C ASP A 162 -11.56 7.01 8.27
N TYR A 163 -10.40 7.67 8.19
CA TYR A 163 -9.71 7.92 6.91
C TYR A 163 -9.43 6.62 6.14
N TYR A 164 -8.93 5.59 6.83
CA TYR A 164 -8.61 4.29 6.22
C TYR A 164 -9.84 3.65 5.55
N VAL A 165 -10.99 3.68 6.23
CA VAL A 165 -12.24 3.07 5.75
C VAL A 165 -12.75 3.80 4.51
N ALA A 166 -12.87 5.13 4.57
CA ALA A 166 -13.37 5.89 3.43
C ALA A 166 -12.43 5.85 2.24
N GLY A 167 -11.11 5.90 2.46
CA GLY A 167 -10.13 5.84 1.39
C GLY A 167 -10.19 4.53 0.59
N LEU A 168 -10.46 3.39 1.24
CA LEU A 168 -10.68 2.10 0.58
C LEU A 168 -11.97 2.05 -0.25
N LEU A 169 -12.96 2.89 0.09
CA LEU A 169 -14.25 2.94 -0.58
C LEU A 169 -14.29 3.95 -1.73
N GLU A 170 -13.25 4.79 -1.87
CA GLU A 170 -13.11 5.67 -3.02
C GLU A 170 -12.93 4.87 -4.31
N LYS A 171 -13.44 5.42 -5.40
CA LYS A 171 -13.17 4.91 -6.75
C LYS A 171 -11.71 5.13 -7.06
N SER A 172 -11.04 4.07 -7.52
CA SER A 172 -9.72 4.18 -8.11
C SER A 172 -9.71 5.16 -9.28
N LYS A 173 -8.64 5.97 -9.38
CA LYS A 173 -8.47 6.89 -10.52
C LYS A 173 -7.93 6.12 -11.73
N PRO A 174 -8.22 6.55 -12.97
CA PRO A 174 -7.65 5.91 -14.16
C PRO A 174 -6.12 5.81 -14.09
N GLY A 175 -5.59 4.59 -14.23
CA GLY A 175 -4.15 4.31 -14.13
C GLY A 175 -3.59 4.27 -12.70
N SER A 176 -4.44 4.33 -11.67
CA SER A 176 -4.08 4.26 -10.25
C SER A 176 -4.78 3.09 -9.58
N LEU A 177 -4.10 2.43 -8.65
CA LEU A 177 -4.73 1.46 -7.73
C LEU A 177 -5.50 2.16 -6.60
N LEU A 178 -5.19 3.43 -6.35
CA LEU A 178 -5.69 4.21 -5.23
C LEU A 178 -6.75 5.21 -5.66
N GLY A 179 -7.68 5.48 -4.74
CA GLY A 179 -8.57 6.64 -4.79
C GLY A 179 -7.84 7.98 -4.64
N HIS A 180 -8.59 9.08 -4.78
CA HIS A 180 -8.07 10.45 -4.74
C HIS A 180 -7.25 10.76 -3.48
N THR A 181 -7.82 10.49 -2.30
CA THR A 181 -7.21 10.93 -1.04
C THR A 181 -6.01 10.06 -0.68
N PHE A 182 -6.05 8.75 -0.93
CA PHE A 182 -4.87 7.88 -0.79
C PHE A 182 -3.78 8.25 -1.79
N GLN A 183 -4.12 8.51 -3.06
CA GLN A 183 -3.15 8.95 -4.07
C GLN A 183 -2.47 10.26 -3.66
N CYS A 184 -3.23 11.22 -3.15
CA CYS A 184 -2.71 12.49 -2.63
C CYS A 184 -1.69 12.28 -1.50
N VAL A 185 -2.04 11.52 -0.46
CA VAL A 185 -1.14 11.28 0.68
C VAL A 185 0.09 10.46 0.29
N VAL A 186 -0.08 9.41 -0.51
CA VAL A 186 1.02 8.58 -1.00
C VAL A 186 1.94 9.39 -1.92
N GLY A 187 1.37 10.16 -2.85
CA GLY A 187 2.12 11.02 -3.77
C GLY A 187 2.93 12.10 -3.05
N GLU A 188 2.32 12.78 -2.08
CA GLU A 188 3.00 13.76 -1.23
C GLU A 188 4.17 13.13 -0.47
N MET A 189 3.99 11.91 0.06
CA MET A 189 5.06 11.22 0.77
C MET A 189 6.23 10.83 -0.15
N PHE A 190 5.95 10.27 -1.33
CA PHE A 190 7.01 9.96 -2.31
C PHE A 190 7.71 11.21 -2.85
N PHE A 191 6.98 12.31 -3.01
CA PHE A 191 7.56 13.61 -3.33
C PHE A 191 8.56 14.03 -2.25
N ARG A 192 8.17 13.98 -0.97
CA ARG A 192 9.05 14.30 0.17
C ARG A 192 10.27 13.38 0.27
N PHE A 193 10.09 12.08 0.07
CA PHE A 193 11.20 11.13 0.08
C PHE A 193 12.20 11.41 -1.04
N LYS A 194 11.73 11.73 -2.25
CA LYS A 194 12.62 12.09 -3.35
C LYS A 194 13.30 13.43 -3.11
N TYR A 195 12.54 14.52 -2.99
CA TYR A 195 13.09 15.88 -2.99
C TYR A 195 13.66 16.35 -1.65
N GLY A 196 13.35 15.66 -0.54
CA GLY A 196 13.98 15.91 0.77
C GLY A 196 15.20 15.03 1.05
N ASP A 197 15.53 14.07 0.17
CA ASP A 197 16.72 13.23 0.30
C ASP A 197 17.89 13.78 -0.53
N ARG A 198 18.90 14.30 0.17
CA ARG A 198 20.12 14.81 -0.46
C ARG A 198 20.90 13.73 -1.23
N TYR A 199 20.70 12.46 -0.90
CA TYR A 199 21.38 11.32 -1.52
C TYR A 199 20.51 10.61 -2.57
N TYR A 200 19.36 11.18 -2.95
CA TYR A 200 18.53 10.60 -4.00
C TYR A 200 19.34 10.48 -5.31
N TYR A 201 19.33 9.29 -5.91
CA TYR A 201 20.33 8.88 -6.91
C TYR A 201 20.33 9.72 -8.21
N GLU A 202 19.23 10.41 -8.52
CA GLU A 202 19.09 11.27 -9.70
C GLU A 202 19.64 12.69 -9.48
N PHE A 203 19.99 13.07 -8.25
CA PHE A 203 20.35 14.45 -7.94
C PHE A 203 21.80 14.78 -8.28
N GLY A 204 21.96 15.87 -9.02
CA GLY A 204 23.26 16.46 -9.37
C GLY A 204 23.76 17.42 -8.29
N ASN A 205 25.06 17.71 -8.35
CA ASN A 205 25.70 18.76 -7.55
C ASN A 205 25.52 18.63 -6.02
N GLN A 206 25.13 17.45 -5.52
CA GLN A 206 25.06 17.15 -4.09
C GLN A 206 26.31 16.39 -3.65
N LEU A 207 26.57 16.42 -2.35
CA LEU A 207 27.58 15.56 -1.76
C LEU A 207 27.13 14.10 -1.91
N GLY A 208 27.94 13.29 -2.61
CA GLY A 208 27.62 11.89 -2.88
C GLY A 208 26.82 11.64 -4.16
N SER A 209 26.54 12.68 -4.97
CA SER A 209 25.97 12.51 -6.30
C SER A 209 26.80 11.54 -7.14
N PHE A 210 26.11 10.68 -7.89
CA PHE A 210 26.74 9.81 -8.88
C PHE A 210 27.36 10.62 -10.03
N LYS A 211 28.31 10.02 -10.74
CA LYS A 211 28.75 10.49 -12.05
C LYS A 211 27.69 10.17 -13.11
N LEU A 212 27.63 10.95 -14.18
CA LEU A 212 26.65 10.74 -15.26
C LEU A 212 26.73 9.32 -15.86
N GLU A 213 27.94 8.79 -15.99
CA GLU A 213 28.17 7.40 -16.44
C GLU A 213 27.54 6.37 -15.49
N GLN A 214 27.66 6.58 -14.18
CA GLN A 214 27.07 5.70 -13.16
C GLN A 214 25.53 5.79 -13.18
N LEU A 215 24.98 7.00 -13.32
CA LEU A 215 23.53 7.20 -13.43
C LEU A 215 22.98 6.50 -14.68
N ASN A 216 23.68 6.57 -15.81
CA ASN A 216 23.30 5.87 -17.03
C ASN A 216 23.34 4.34 -16.85
N GLU A 217 24.24 3.78 -16.03
CA GLU A 217 24.22 2.35 -15.71
C GLU A 217 23.05 1.98 -14.77
N ILE A 218 22.74 2.82 -13.79
CA ILE A 218 21.58 2.62 -12.90
C ILE A 218 20.28 2.63 -13.71
N ALA A 219 20.15 3.54 -14.68
CA ALA A 219 18.97 3.66 -15.54
C ALA A 219 18.69 2.42 -16.41
N LYS A 220 19.67 1.52 -16.59
CA LYS A 220 19.49 0.23 -17.29
C LYS A 220 18.90 -0.86 -16.40
N ARG A 221 18.86 -0.66 -15.08
CA ARG A 221 18.38 -1.67 -14.13
C ARG A 221 16.86 -1.79 -14.22
N HIS A 222 16.40 -3.02 -14.31
CA HIS A 222 15.00 -3.40 -14.14
C HIS A 222 14.90 -4.66 -13.31
N TRP A 223 13.77 -4.90 -12.64
CA TRP A 223 13.58 -6.07 -11.76
C TRP A 223 14.04 -7.39 -12.40
N HIS A 224 13.68 -7.61 -13.67
CA HIS A 224 14.04 -8.82 -14.41
C HIS A 224 15.57 -9.07 -14.54
N SER A 225 16.39 -8.02 -14.50
CA SER A 225 17.86 -8.13 -14.58
C SER A 225 18.51 -8.49 -13.24
N SER A 226 17.73 -8.50 -12.16
CA SER A 226 18.20 -8.83 -10.80
C SER A 226 17.86 -10.26 -10.37
N CYS A 227 17.08 -10.98 -11.17
CA CYS A 227 16.70 -12.38 -10.94
C CYS A 227 17.62 -13.38 -11.67
N VAL A 228 18.76 -12.91 -12.19
CA VAL A 228 19.76 -13.70 -12.92
C VAL A 228 21.07 -13.72 -12.14
#